data_AF-A0A6V8DI30-F1
#
_entry.id   AF-A0A6V8DI30-F1
#
_cell.length_a   1.000
_cell.length_b   1.000
_cell.length_c   1.000
_cell.angle_alpha   90.00
_cell.angle_beta   90.00
_cell.angle_gamma   90.00
#
_symmetry.space_group_name_H-M   'P 1'
#
loop_
_entity.id
_entity.type
_entity.pdbx_description
1 polymer ?
#
loop_
_entity_poly.entity_id
_entity_poly.type
_entity_poly.pdbx_seq_one_letter_code
_entity_poly.pdbx_strand_id
1 'polypeptide(L)'
;NSILLGSASHNEITAIRVLGADGDKLPAWGVQFHPEAAKHRIERAFQWGHISEAEMLSFQRDHDGAGVLESFANVVLGHTP
;
A
#
# COMPACT_ATOMS: atom_id res chain seq x y z
N ASN A 1 -1.58 -11.31 -18.03
CA ASN A 1 -2.05 -12.47 -17.24
C ASN A 1 -1.52 -12.27 -15.82
N SER A 2 -2.36 -12.33 -14.78
CA SER A 2 -1.94 -12.00 -13.40
C SER A 2 -2.85 -12.62 -12.34
N ILE A 3 -2.31 -12.83 -11.15
CA ILE A 3 -3.03 -13.33 -9.96
C ILE A 3 -3.20 -12.18 -8.97
N LEU A 4 -4.41 -11.98 -8.45
CA LEU A 4 -4.66 -11.05 -7.34
C LEU A 4 -4.08 -11.64 -6.05
N LEU A 5 -3.20 -10.88 -5.40
CA LEU A 5 -2.58 -11.24 -4.13
C LEU A 5 -3.21 -10.53 -2.94
N GLY A 6 -3.80 -9.35 -3.15
CA GLY A 6 -4.41 -8.59 -2.09
C GLY A 6 -5.34 -7.50 -2.60
N SER A 7 -6.34 -7.19 -1.78
CA SER A 7 -7.34 -6.15 -2.00
C SER A 7 -7.60 -5.40 -0.69
N ALA A 8 -8.16 -4.21 -0.82
CA ALA A 8 -8.63 -3.37 0.27
C ALA A 8 -10.01 -2.82 -0.07
N SER A 9 -10.80 -2.43 0.95
CA SER A 9 -12.14 -1.87 0.77
C SER A 9 -12.19 -0.61 -0.11
N HIS A 10 -11.08 0.12 -0.19
CA HIS A 10 -10.92 1.33 -1.00
C HIS A 10 -10.04 1.10 -2.24
N ASN A 11 -9.56 -0.13 -2.47
CA ASN A 11 -8.79 -0.53 -3.63
C ASN A 11 -8.92 -2.05 -3.88
N GLU A 12 -9.78 -2.44 -4.80
CA GLU A 12 -10.04 -3.87 -5.05
C GLU A 12 -8.84 -4.60 -5.68
N ILE A 13 -7.91 -3.88 -6.29
CA ILE A 13 -6.69 -4.43 -6.93
C ILE A 13 -5.45 -3.79 -6.29
N THR A 14 -5.15 -4.20 -5.05
CA THR A 14 -4.03 -3.64 -4.29
C THR A 14 -2.69 -4.28 -4.67
N ALA A 15 -2.65 -5.60 -4.86
CA ALA A 15 -1.43 -6.32 -5.16
C ALA A 15 -1.65 -7.47 -6.13
N ILE A 16 -0.73 -7.67 -7.07
CA ILE A 16 -0.80 -8.73 -8.08
C ILE A 16 0.55 -9.44 -8.29
N ARG A 17 0.49 -10.71 -8.70
CA ARG A 17 1.61 -11.44 -9.29
C ARG A 17 1.45 -11.49 -10.81
N VAL A 18 2.49 -11.13 -11.55
CA VAL A 18 2.47 -11.24 -13.01
C VAL A 18 2.73 -12.68 -13.44
N LEU A 19 1.97 -13.15 -14.42
CA LEU A 19 2.15 -14.46 -15.05
C LEU A 19 2.68 -14.31 -16.48
N GLY A 20 3.54 -15.25 -16.88
CA GLY A 20 3.99 -15.42 -18.25
C GLY A 20 2.91 -16.01 -19.16
N ALA A 21 3.26 -16.20 -20.43
CA ALA A 21 2.33 -16.71 -21.44
C ALA A 21 1.81 -18.11 -21.10
N ASP A 22 2.64 -18.92 -20.45
CA ASP A 22 2.34 -20.30 -20.08
C ASP A 22 1.73 -20.42 -18.67
N GLY A 23 1.46 -19.28 -18.01
CA GLY A 23 0.90 -19.23 -16.65
C GLY A 23 1.96 -19.37 -15.54
N ASP A 24 3.24 -19.36 -15.88
CA ASP A 24 4.36 -19.36 -14.96
C ASP A 24 4.48 -18.02 -14.19
N LYS A 25 4.92 -18.07 -12.94
CA LYS A 25 5.04 -16.89 -12.07
C LYS A 25 6.33 -16.13 -12.37
N LEU A 26 6.25 -15.04 -13.14
CA LEU A 26 7.39 -14.18 -13.43
C LEU A 26 7.90 -13.46 -12.17
N PRO A 27 9.18 -13.08 -12.08
CA PRO A 27 9.73 -12.29 -10.97
C PRO A 27 9.30 -10.81 -11.06
N ALA A 28 7.99 -10.60 -11.23
CA ALA A 28 7.37 -9.30 -11.38
C ALA A 28 6.07 -9.27 -10.57
N TRP A 29 5.87 -8.16 -9.87
CA TRP A 29 4.71 -7.90 -9.02
C TRP A 29 4.22 -6.48 -9.26
N GLY A 30 2.94 -6.25 -9.04
CA GLY A 30 2.35 -4.92 -8.96
C GLY A 30 1.85 -4.68 -7.54
N VAL A 31 2.10 -3.49 -7.00
CA VAL A 31 1.51 -3.02 -5.75
C VAL A 31 1.05 -1.59 -5.93
N GLN A 32 -0.19 -1.31 -5.54
CA GLN A 32 -0.77 0.03 -5.55
C GLN A 32 -1.00 0.47 -4.11
N PHE A 33 -0.28 1.51 -3.71
CA PHE A 33 -0.43 2.14 -2.41
C PHE A 33 -0.02 3.61 -2.51
N HIS A 34 -0.43 4.43 -1.55
CA HIS A 34 -0.08 5.84 -1.47
C HIS A 34 0.74 6.10 -0.20
N PRO A 35 2.08 6.06 -0.27
CA PRO A 35 2.95 6.22 0.91
C PRO A 35 2.88 7.62 1.53
N GLU A 36 2.72 8.63 0.69
CA GLU A 36 3.14 9.99 1.02
C GLU A 36 1.97 10.95 1.29
N ALA A 37 0.76 10.59 0.88
CA ALA A 37 -0.36 11.53 0.82
C ALA A 37 -1.11 11.70 2.15
N ALA A 38 -0.73 10.94 3.16
CA ALA A 38 -1.36 10.93 4.47
C ALA A 38 -0.77 11.99 5.40
N LYS A 39 0.48 11.78 5.80
CA LYS A 39 1.09 12.52 6.91
C LYS A 39 1.20 14.01 6.64
N HIS A 40 1.73 14.40 5.48
CA HIS A 40 1.88 15.81 5.11
C HIS A 40 0.51 16.50 4.89
N ARG A 41 -0.53 15.79 4.43
CA ARG A 41 -1.86 16.39 4.26
C ARG A 41 -2.60 16.55 5.58
N ILE A 42 -2.49 15.57 6.48
CA ILE A 42 -3.06 15.64 7.83
C ILE A 42 -2.38 16.74 8.64
N GLU A 43 -1.04 16.80 8.61
CA GLU A 43 -0.28 17.85 9.30
C GLU A 43 -0.64 19.24 8.78
N ARG A 44 -0.81 19.40 7.46
CA ARG A 44 -1.24 20.67 6.85
C ARG A 44 -2.69 21.03 7.21
N ALA A 45 -3.61 20.06 7.21
CA ALA A 45 -5.00 20.27 7.60
C ALA A 45 -5.14 20.66 9.07
N PHE A 46 -4.33 20.07 9.96
CA PHE A 46 -4.23 20.44 11.37
C PHE A 46 -3.65 21.85 11.54
N GLN A 47 -2.56 22.19 10.84
CA GLN A 47 -1.96 23.53 10.89
C GLN A 47 -2.91 24.64 10.41
N TRP A 48 -3.80 24.34 9.47
CA TRP A 48 -4.83 25.28 9.00
C TRP A 48 -6.12 25.25 9.86
N GLY A 49 -6.17 24.44 10.91
CA GLY A 49 -7.30 24.35 11.84
C GLY A 49 -8.54 23.65 11.27
N HIS A 50 -8.40 22.90 10.17
CA HIS A 50 -9.50 22.18 9.54
C HIS A 50 -9.87 20.86 10.25
N ILE A 51 -8.97 20.33 11.07
CA ILE A 51 -9.18 19.11 11.86
C ILE A 51 -8.60 19.29 13.26
N SER A 52 -9.18 18.61 14.24
CA SER A 52 -8.72 18.58 15.63
C SER A 52 -7.50 17.66 15.83
N GLU A 53 -6.82 17.80 16.97
CA GLU A 53 -5.69 16.93 17.36
C GLU A 53 -6.13 15.46 17.48
N ALA A 54 -7.37 15.21 17.95
CA ALA A 54 -7.94 13.88 18.04
C ALA A 54 -8.18 13.25 16.65
N GLU A 55 -8.66 14.03 15.69
CA GLU A 55 -8.81 13.59 14.30
C GLU A 55 -7.44 13.32 13.67
N MET A 56 -6.46 14.21 13.85
CA MET A 56 -5.08 13.98 13.41
C MET A 56 -4.50 12.66 13.95
N LEU A 57 -4.67 12.38 15.24
CA LEU A 57 -4.21 11.13 15.88
C LEU A 57 -4.92 9.89 15.33
N SER A 58 -6.21 9.99 14.97
CA SER A 58 -6.93 8.88 14.31
C SER A 58 -6.39 8.61 12.91
N PHE A 59 -6.09 9.66 12.13
CA PHE A 59 -5.54 9.49 10.78
C PHE A 59 -4.08 9.01 10.80
N GLN A 60 -3.28 9.36 11.81
CA GLN A 60 -1.92 8.82 11.94
C GLN A 60 -1.87 7.30 12.15
N ARG A 61 -2.94 6.68 12.65
CA ARG A 61 -3.02 5.23 12.84
C ARG A 61 -3.34 4.46 11.55
N ASP A 62 -4.00 5.10 10.58
CA ASP A 62 -4.52 4.43 9.37
C ASP A 62 -3.58 4.45 8.15
N HIS A 63 -2.38 4.99 8.30
CA HIS A 63 -1.46 5.20 7.17
C HIS A 63 -0.20 4.35 7.28
N ASP A 64 -0.40 3.05 7.18
CA ASP A 64 0.64 2.03 7.26
C ASP A 64 1.39 1.83 5.93
N GLY A 65 1.67 2.92 5.21
CA GLY A 65 2.37 2.87 3.92
C GLY A 65 3.75 2.21 4.02
N ALA A 66 4.41 2.36 5.16
CA ALA A 66 5.66 1.67 5.48
C ALA A 66 5.44 0.16 5.71
N GLY A 67 4.42 -0.24 6.48
CA GLY A 67 4.09 -1.65 6.70
C GLY A 67 3.67 -2.37 5.41
N VAL A 68 2.96 -1.68 4.52
CA VAL A 68 2.63 -2.21 3.17
C VAL A 68 3.90 -2.44 2.35
N LEU A 69 4.85 -1.51 2.36
CA LEU A 69 6.13 -1.66 1.68
C LEU A 69 7.00 -2.77 2.27
N GLU A 70 7.07 -2.87 3.60
CA GLU A 70 7.81 -3.93 4.31
C GLU A 70 7.22 -5.31 4.00
N SER A 71 5.89 -5.43 4.06
CA SER A 71 5.18 -6.66 3.69
C SER A 71 5.43 -7.05 2.24
N PHE A 72 5.38 -6.06 1.33
CA PHE A 72 5.69 -6.28 -0.08
C PHE A 72 7.13 -6.74 -0.29
N ALA A 73 8.11 -6.11 0.36
CA ALA A 73 9.52 -6.49 0.28
C ALA A 73 9.74 -7.93 0.76
N ASN A 74 9.12 -8.34 1.87
CA ASN A 74 9.19 -9.71 2.37
C ASN A 74 8.65 -10.74 1.36
N VAL A 75 7.55 -10.42 0.68
CA VAL A 75 6.99 -11.28 -0.37
C VAL A 75 7.95 -11.42 -1.54
N VAL A 76 8.55 -10.32 -2.01
CA VAL A 76 9.53 -10.33 -3.10
C VAL A 76 10.75 -11.16 -2.71
N LEU A 77 11.35 -10.89 -1.54
CA LEU A 77 12.54 -11.59 -1.05
C LEU A 77 12.30 -13.09 -0.85
N GLY A 78 11.14 -13.49 -0.31
CA GLY A 78 10.81 -14.91 -0.13
C GLY A 78 10.49 -15.68 -1.41
N HIS A 79 10.36 -15.00 -2.54
CA HIS A 79 10.02 -15.58 -3.85
C HIS A 79 11.04 -15.22 -4.94
N THR A 80 12.19 -14.67 -4.56
CA THR A 80 13.36 -14.52 -5.42
C THR A 80 14.16 -15.84 -5.33
N PRO A 81 14.58 -16.43 -6.46
CA PRO A 81 15.30 -17.71 -6.48
C PRO A 81 16.64 -17.67 -5.72
#